data_AF-A0AAD5RZG2-F1
#
_entry.id   AF-A0AAD5RZG2-F1
#
_cell.length_a   1.000
_cell.length_b   1.000
_cell.length_c   1.000
_cell.angle_alpha   90.00
_cell.angle_beta   90.00
_cell.angle_gamma   90.00
#
_symmetry.space_group_name_H-M   'P 1'
#
loop_
_entity.id
_entity.type
_entity.pdbx_description
1 polymer ?
#
loop_
_entity_poly.entity_id
_entity_poly.type
_entity_poly.pdbx_seq_one_letter_code
_entity_poly.pdbx_strand_id
1 'polypeptide(L)'
;LEDLHTISLTILHHPSPKPILAILTQDTKETRYLKHFIIDTARKELIPYVNLPPVVCESGATFVIPVPEAVGGGLLVVGEGSVMYVCEGGGERVSVGVLPTVFKCYEQLDEEGTRYLLGDYLGGLHVLVLFSEGGSVRSLRVQKLGEVNLTLSFDRFLVLSPAANEVTFQNYPSGKQISTPSSITYLDAGHVYIGSHFGDSQLISLRTTPILVPSFTSISSTTTTTTVPSYINLLQEFTNLAPILDFVVTEPEQGGQGMVVACCGAGKDGTLRVVRNGVQVGE
;
A
#
# COMPACT_ATOMS: atom_id res chain seq x y z
N LEU A 1 -12.87 1.15 27.88
CA LEU A 1 -12.84 0.72 26.47
C LEU A 1 -14.20 0.19 26.00
N GLU A 2 -15.18 0.05 26.90
CA GLU A 2 -16.56 -0.29 26.54
C GLU A 2 -17.05 0.72 25.48
N ASP A 3 -17.53 0.19 24.35
CA ASP A 3 -18.08 0.88 23.18
C ASP A 3 -17.11 1.62 22.23
N LEU A 4 -15.84 1.20 22.16
CA LEU A 4 -14.89 1.71 21.17
C LEU A 4 -14.25 0.60 20.34
N HIS A 5 -14.38 0.68 19.02
CA HIS A 5 -13.68 -0.19 18.08
C HIS A 5 -12.23 0.28 17.92
N THR A 6 -11.26 -0.59 18.16
CA THR A 6 -9.83 -0.28 17.95
C THR A 6 -9.46 -0.51 16.49
N ILE A 7 -8.90 0.51 15.84
CA ILE A 7 -8.51 0.47 14.42
C ILE A 7 -7.02 0.15 14.28
N SER A 8 -6.18 0.87 15.02
CA SER A 8 -4.73 0.78 14.93
C SER A 8 -4.11 1.21 16.25
N LEU A 9 -2.94 0.68 16.56
CA LEU A 9 -2.18 1.02 17.76
C LEU A 9 -0.69 1.04 17.47
N THR A 10 0.05 1.82 18.24
CA THR A 10 1.51 1.84 18.19
C THR A 10 2.11 2.27 19.53
N ILE A 11 3.37 1.92 19.77
CA ILE A 11 4.15 2.45 20.89
C ILE A 11 4.93 3.67 20.40
N LEU A 12 4.80 4.79 21.12
CA LEU A 12 5.57 6.00 20.81
C LEU A 12 7.05 5.79 21.10
N HIS A 13 7.90 6.38 20.25
CA HIS A 13 9.32 6.53 20.54
C HIS A 13 9.48 7.72 21.50
N HIS A 14 9.58 7.43 22.79
CA HIS A 14 9.61 8.44 23.86
C HIS A 14 10.69 8.05 24.89
N PRO A 15 11.40 9.01 25.50
CA PRO A 15 12.41 8.76 26.54
C PRO A 15 11.83 8.26 27.88
N SER A 16 10.54 7.93 27.95
CA SER A 16 9.87 7.54 29.20
C SER A 16 10.26 6.10 29.54
N PRO A 17 10.57 5.80 30.83
CA PRO A 17 10.89 4.43 31.25
C PRO A 17 9.68 3.49 31.14
N LYS A 18 8.46 4.03 31.09
CA LYS A 18 7.23 3.28 30.84
C LYS A 18 6.78 3.50 29.39
N PRO A 19 6.46 2.44 28.62
CA PRO A 19 5.99 2.57 27.25
C PRO A 19 4.70 3.38 27.16
N ILE A 20 4.61 4.24 26.15
CA ILE A 20 3.39 5.01 25.86
C ILE A 20 2.72 4.42 24.63
N LEU A 21 1.53 3.88 24.84
CA LEU A 21 0.66 3.29 23.82
C LEU A 21 -0.26 4.36 23.26
N ALA A 22 -0.23 4.54 21.95
CA ALA A 22 -1.23 5.29 21.21
C ALA A 22 -2.24 4.33 20.57
N ILE A 23 -3.53 4.63 20.69
CA ILE A 23 -4.61 3.83 20.14
C ILE A 23 -5.54 4.72 19.33
N LEU A 24 -5.68 4.40 18.05
CA LEU A 24 -6.71 4.95 17.18
C LEU A 24 -7.99 4.14 17.36
N THR A 25 -9.04 4.80 17.80
CA THR A 25 -10.33 4.19 18.14
C THR A 25 -11.47 4.87 17.37
N GLN A 26 -12.56 4.15 17.16
CA GLN A 26 -13.81 4.65 16.59
C GLN A 26 -14.96 4.43 17.55
N ASP A 27 -15.80 5.44 17.74
CA ASP A 27 -17.03 5.33 18.51
C ASP A 27 -18.23 4.88 17.67
N THR A 28 -19.37 4.70 18.33
CA THR A 28 -20.64 4.30 17.69
C THR A 28 -21.24 5.37 16.76
N LYS A 29 -20.67 6.59 16.75
CA LYS A 29 -21.05 7.69 15.85
C LYS A 29 -20.05 7.83 14.70
N GLU A 30 -19.23 6.81 14.45
CA GLU A 30 -18.20 6.79 13.40
C GLU A 30 -17.12 7.88 13.56
N THR A 31 -17.00 8.48 14.75
CA THR A 31 -15.96 9.47 15.03
C THR A 31 -14.70 8.77 15.49
N ARG A 32 -13.56 9.12 14.87
CA ARG A 32 -12.26 8.54 15.21
C ARG A 32 -11.50 9.43 16.19
N TYR A 33 -10.91 8.80 17.20
CA TYR A 33 -10.12 9.46 18.23
C TYR A 33 -8.80 8.74 18.46
N LEU A 34 -7.72 9.50 18.57
CA LEU A 34 -6.43 9.05 19.04
C LEU A 34 -6.32 9.27 20.56
N LYS A 35 -6.07 8.19 21.30
CA LYS A 35 -5.90 8.20 22.76
C LYS A 35 -4.54 7.65 23.14
N HIS A 36 -3.98 8.15 24.25
CA HIS A 36 -2.65 7.77 24.71
C HIS A 36 -2.71 7.22 26.13
N PHE A 37 -1.94 6.17 26.39
CA PHE A 37 -1.87 5.49 27.68
C PHE A 37 -0.44 5.13 28.03
N ILE A 38 -0.06 5.27 29.29
CA ILE A 38 1.14 4.64 29.84
C ILE A 38 0.81 3.18 30.17
N ILE A 39 1.64 2.26 29.69
CA ILE A 39 1.55 0.84 30.06
C ILE A 39 2.24 0.65 31.42
N ASP A 40 1.48 0.33 32.46
CA ASP A 40 2.02 -0.05 33.77
C ASP A 40 1.97 -1.58 33.91
N THR A 41 3.08 -2.24 33.61
CA THR A 41 3.21 -3.70 33.68
C THR A 41 3.17 -4.24 35.11
N ALA A 42 3.56 -3.43 36.10
CA ALA A 42 3.53 -3.82 37.51
C ALA A 42 2.09 -3.86 38.03
N ARG A 43 1.26 -2.88 37.64
CA ARG A 43 -0.16 -2.84 37.98
C ARG A 43 -1.05 -3.63 37.03
N LYS A 44 -0.53 -4.00 35.85
CA LYS A 44 -1.30 -4.61 34.75
C LYS A 44 -2.45 -3.70 34.28
N GLU A 45 -2.18 -2.41 34.21
CA GLU A 45 -3.18 -1.38 33.89
C GLU A 45 -2.69 -0.43 32.80
N LEU A 46 -3.63 0.14 32.05
CA LEU A 46 -3.41 1.26 31.13
C LEU A 46 -3.80 2.55 31.83
N ILE A 47 -2.82 3.44 32.05
CA ILE A 47 -3.03 4.72 32.72
C ILE A 47 -3.14 5.81 31.66
N PRO A 48 -4.21 6.63 31.61
CA PRO A 48 -4.32 7.72 30.62
C PRO A 48 -3.10 8.64 30.65
N TYR A 49 -2.51 8.89 29.47
CA TYR A 49 -1.38 9.80 29.34
C TYR A 49 -1.88 11.25 29.25
N VAL A 50 -1.91 11.94 30.39
CA VAL A 50 -2.56 13.25 30.55
C VAL A 50 -1.88 14.40 29.79
N ASN A 51 -0.62 14.25 29.39
CA ASN A 51 0.11 15.28 28.65
C ASN A 51 -0.39 15.42 27.20
N LEU A 52 -1.04 14.39 26.65
CA LEU A 52 -1.71 14.47 25.35
C LEU A 52 -3.22 14.30 25.50
N PRO A 53 -4.01 15.36 25.33
CA PRO A 53 -5.46 15.20 25.27
C PRO A 53 -5.85 14.35 24.05
N PRO A 54 -7.01 13.66 24.11
CA PRO A 54 -7.52 12.92 22.95
C PRO A 54 -7.62 13.81 21.72
N VAL A 55 -7.15 13.30 20.59
CA VAL A 55 -7.20 14.01 19.31
C VAL A 55 -8.33 13.45 18.46
N VAL A 56 -9.23 14.32 18.01
CA VAL A 56 -10.24 13.96 17.00
C VAL A 56 -9.53 13.81 15.66
N CYS A 57 -9.75 12.68 15.01
CA CYS A 57 -9.18 12.34 13.72
C CYS A 57 -10.27 12.34 12.64
N GLU A 58 -9.84 12.40 11.39
CA GLU A 58 -10.71 12.16 10.23
C GLU A 58 -11.39 10.78 10.36
N SER A 59 -12.66 10.67 9.93
CA SER A 59 -13.41 9.41 9.93
C SER A 59 -12.79 8.34 9.03
N GLY A 60 -11.93 8.73 8.08
CA GLY A 60 -11.16 7.84 7.21
C GLY A 60 -9.80 7.39 7.78
N ALA A 61 -9.39 7.80 8.99
CA ALA A 61 -8.06 7.47 9.56
C ALA A 61 -7.81 5.95 9.68
N THR A 62 -6.91 5.38 8.86
CA THR A 62 -6.73 3.92 8.71
C THR A 62 -5.68 3.33 9.66
N PHE A 63 -4.59 4.03 9.91
CA PHE A 63 -3.55 3.56 10.85
C PHE A 63 -2.67 4.71 11.37
N VAL A 64 -1.86 4.38 12.38
CA VAL A 64 -0.90 5.29 12.99
C VAL A 64 0.54 4.82 12.78
N ILE A 65 1.48 5.76 12.64
CA ILE A 65 2.91 5.49 12.47
C ILE A 65 3.67 6.25 13.57
N PRO A 66 4.45 5.60 14.44
CA PRO A 66 5.26 6.29 15.42
C PRO A 66 6.39 7.06 14.71
N VAL A 67 6.66 8.29 15.15
CA VAL A 67 7.76 9.10 14.61
C VAL A 67 8.94 9.03 15.57
N PRO A 68 10.18 8.79 15.09
CA PRO A 68 11.34 8.76 15.97
C PRO A 68 11.56 10.06 16.75
N GLU A 69 12.04 9.94 17.98
CA GLU A 69 12.37 11.07 18.85
C GLU A 69 13.34 12.06 18.17
N ALA A 70 14.34 11.54 17.43
CA ALA A 70 15.32 12.35 16.71
C ALA A 70 14.72 13.28 15.64
N VAL A 71 13.54 12.93 15.09
CA VAL A 71 12.82 13.74 14.08
C VAL A 71 11.82 14.69 14.77
N GLY A 72 11.24 14.25 15.88
CA GLY A 72 10.39 15.08 16.74
C GLY A 72 9.44 14.32 17.66
N GLY A 73 9.52 12.99 17.70
CA GLY A 73 8.66 12.15 18.53
C GLY A 73 7.19 12.17 18.08
N GLY A 74 6.29 11.67 18.92
CA GLY A 74 4.86 11.62 18.59
C GLY A 74 4.54 10.60 17.49
N LEU A 75 3.54 10.91 16.64
CA LEU A 75 3.09 9.98 15.60
C LEU A 75 2.40 10.68 14.41
N LEU A 76 2.21 9.92 13.33
CA LEU A 76 1.38 10.26 12.18
C LEU A 76 0.08 9.49 12.24
N VAL A 77 -1.04 10.16 11.95
CA VAL A 77 -2.34 9.55 11.67
C VAL A 77 -2.55 9.62 10.17
N VAL A 78 -2.59 8.45 9.51
CA VAL A 78 -2.82 8.34 8.07
C VAL A 78 -4.32 8.11 7.86
N GLY A 79 -4.99 8.98 7.10
CA GLY A 79 -6.38 8.85 6.70
C GLY A 79 -6.58 8.84 5.20
N GLU A 80 -7.84 8.87 4.78
CA GLU A 80 -8.19 8.76 3.37
C GLU A 80 -7.95 10.06 2.60
N GLY A 81 -8.28 11.20 3.21
CA GLY A 81 -8.08 12.53 2.62
C GLY A 81 -6.87 13.30 3.15
N SER A 82 -6.25 12.85 4.24
CA SER A 82 -5.13 13.57 4.86
C SER A 82 -4.17 12.68 5.65
N VAL A 83 -2.93 13.16 5.82
CA VAL A 83 -1.98 12.65 6.81
C VAL A 83 -1.71 13.76 7.83
N MET A 84 -1.88 13.45 9.11
CA MET A 84 -1.71 14.40 10.21
C MET A 84 -0.62 13.95 11.16
N TYR A 85 0.37 14.82 11.40
CA TYR A 85 1.33 14.67 12.47
C TYR A 85 0.76 15.21 13.79
N VAL A 86 0.88 14.40 14.84
CA VAL A 86 0.52 14.74 16.21
C VAL A 86 1.78 14.76 17.06
N CYS A 87 2.20 15.97 17.45
CA CYS A 87 3.34 16.19 18.32
C CYS A 87 3.08 15.66 19.73
N GLU A 88 4.11 15.08 20.34
CA GLU A 88 4.10 14.57 21.72
C GLU A 88 3.97 15.66 22.79
N GLY A 89 4.27 16.92 22.47
CA GLY A 89 4.08 18.05 23.40
C GLY A 89 2.66 18.62 23.41
N GLY A 90 1.73 18.08 22.61
CA GLY A 90 0.42 18.70 22.38
C GLY A 90 0.50 20.02 21.62
N GLY A 91 1.63 20.28 20.94
CA GLY A 91 1.88 21.48 20.15
C GLY A 91 1.08 21.55 18.85
N GLU A 92 1.50 22.45 17.96
CA GLU A 92 0.86 22.63 16.66
C GLU A 92 0.85 21.33 15.85
N ARG A 93 -0.31 21.04 15.25
CA ARG A 93 -0.51 19.87 14.40
C ARG A 93 -0.18 20.24 12.97
N VAL A 94 0.51 19.36 12.28
CA VAL A 94 0.87 19.55 10.87
C VAL A 94 0.10 18.53 10.05
N SER A 95 -0.62 18.98 9.03
CA SER A 95 -1.38 18.09 8.16
C SER A 95 -1.08 18.37 6.70
N VAL A 96 -1.11 17.32 5.88
CA VAL A 96 -1.06 17.42 4.42
C VAL A 96 -2.27 16.71 3.83
N GLY A 97 -2.96 17.39 2.90
CA GLY A 97 -4.04 16.78 2.13
C GLY A 97 -3.49 15.86 1.05
N VAL A 98 -4.21 14.78 0.78
CA VAL A 98 -3.89 13.81 -0.28
C VAL A 98 -5.10 13.58 -1.16
N LEU A 99 -4.90 13.04 -2.36
CA LEU A 99 -6.03 12.58 -3.16
C LEU A 99 -6.73 11.43 -2.41
N PRO A 100 -8.07 11.47 -2.27
CA PRO A 100 -8.80 10.46 -1.52
C PRO A 100 -8.47 9.03 -1.97
N THR A 101 -7.88 8.24 -1.06
CA THR A 101 -7.55 6.82 -1.27
C THR A 101 -7.41 6.11 0.07
N VAL A 102 -7.62 4.80 0.10
CA VAL A 102 -7.46 4.01 1.33
C VAL A 102 -6.05 3.44 1.39
N PHE A 103 -5.17 4.05 2.19
CA PHE A 103 -3.86 3.46 2.51
C PHE A 103 -4.04 2.18 3.33
N LYS A 104 -3.26 1.16 3.01
CA LYS A 104 -3.34 -0.19 3.60
C LYS A 104 -2.10 -0.59 4.38
N CYS A 105 -0.93 -0.13 3.96
CA CYS A 105 0.33 -0.48 4.58
C CYS A 105 1.32 0.68 4.46
N TYR A 106 2.34 0.65 5.31
CA TYR A 106 3.44 1.59 5.27
C TYR A 106 4.76 0.88 5.54
N GLU A 107 5.85 1.56 5.22
CA GLU A 107 7.19 1.12 5.59
C GLU A 107 8.10 2.34 5.75
N GLN A 108 8.98 2.33 6.76
CA GLN A 108 10.00 3.37 6.93
C GLN A 108 11.08 3.20 5.85
N LEU A 109 11.39 4.27 5.11
CA LEU A 109 12.30 4.22 3.97
C LEU A 109 13.76 4.52 4.34
N ASP A 110 13.98 5.31 5.39
CA ASP A 110 15.30 5.77 5.81
C ASP A 110 15.55 5.55 7.30
N GLU A 111 16.81 5.41 7.70
CA GLU A 111 17.16 5.10 9.11
C GLU A 111 16.71 6.20 10.07
N GLU A 112 16.70 7.45 9.60
CA GLU A 112 16.30 8.61 10.38
C GLU A 112 14.79 8.65 10.65
N GLY A 113 13.97 7.99 9.83
CA GLY A 113 12.51 8.01 9.92
C GLY A 113 11.89 9.32 9.46
N THR A 114 12.51 9.95 8.45
CA THR A 114 11.99 11.16 7.79
C THR A 114 11.19 10.82 6.53
N ARG A 115 11.31 9.60 6.01
CA ARG A 115 10.62 9.15 4.79
C ARG A 115 9.92 7.83 5.03
N TYR A 116 8.70 7.72 4.54
CA TYR A 116 7.88 6.52 4.60
C TYR A 116 7.27 6.21 3.24
N LEU A 117 7.21 4.93 2.90
CA LEU A 117 6.38 4.45 1.80
C LEU A 117 4.96 4.20 2.31
N LEU A 118 3.95 4.58 1.52
CA LEU A 118 2.54 4.29 1.77
C LEU A 118 1.95 3.57 0.55
N GLY A 119 1.41 2.38 0.78
CA GLY A 119 0.70 1.58 -0.22
C GLY A 119 -0.80 1.75 -0.09
N ASP A 120 -1.50 2.03 -1.19
CA ASP A 120 -2.95 2.15 -1.21
C ASP A 120 -3.66 0.91 -1.80
N TYR A 121 -4.98 0.83 -1.59
CA TYR A 121 -5.80 -0.27 -2.07
C TYR A 121 -5.97 -0.35 -3.60
N LEU A 122 -5.54 0.68 -4.33
CA LEU A 122 -5.54 0.74 -5.80
C LEU A 122 -4.17 0.36 -6.38
N GLY A 123 -3.20 -0.06 -5.55
CA GLY A 123 -1.82 -0.32 -5.97
C GLY A 123 -1.01 0.94 -6.28
N GLY A 124 -1.42 2.09 -5.75
CA GLY A 124 -0.62 3.29 -5.68
C GLY A 124 0.45 3.17 -4.60
N LEU A 125 1.69 3.50 -4.96
CA LEU A 125 2.80 3.67 -4.02
C LEU A 125 3.11 5.16 -3.88
N HIS A 126 3.21 5.62 -2.64
CA HIS A 126 3.47 7.02 -2.31
C HIS A 126 4.68 7.12 -1.38
N VAL A 127 5.41 8.23 -1.46
CA VAL A 127 6.39 8.62 -0.46
C VAL A 127 5.82 9.75 0.39
N LEU A 128 5.81 9.55 1.70
CA LEU A 128 5.58 10.58 2.70
C LEU A 128 6.93 11.08 3.20
N VAL A 129 7.14 12.40 3.18
CA VAL A 129 8.36 13.07 3.65
C VAL A 129 8.01 14.02 4.78
N LEU A 130 8.75 13.92 5.88
CA LEU A 130 8.66 14.77 7.06
C LEU A 130 9.79 15.79 6.99
N PHE A 131 9.45 17.07 7.07
CA PHE A 131 10.41 18.15 7.19
C PHE A 131 10.47 18.60 8.65
N SER A 132 11.52 18.20 9.34
CA SER A 132 11.76 18.56 10.74
C SER A 132 12.79 19.68 10.88
N GLU A 133 12.53 20.61 11.79
CA GLU A 133 13.47 21.68 12.15
C GLU A 133 13.51 21.82 13.68
N GLY A 134 14.71 21.76 14.25
CA GLY A 134 14.92 21.87 15.69
C GLY A 134 14.25 20.76 16.51
N GLY A 135 14.19 19.53 15.98
CA GLY A 135 13.55 18.39 16.66
C GLY A 135 12.02 18.47 16.68
N SER A 136 11.40 19.14 15.70
CA SER A 136 9.96 19.15 15.53
C SER A 136 9.61 19.11 14.04
N VAL A 137 8.66 18.26 13.66
CA VAL A 137 8.10 18.24 12.31
C VAL A 137 7.34 19.55 12.05
N ARG A 138 7.68 20.23 10.95
CA ARG A 138 7.10 21.52 10.53
C ARG A 138 6.21 21.41 9.30
N SER A 139 6.51 20.45 8.42
CA SER A 139 5.76 20.24 7.19
C SER A 139 5.77 18.76 6.81
N LEU A 140 4.72 18.35 6.10
CA LEU A 140 4.57 17.03 5.50
C LEU A 140 4.38 17.19 3.99
N ARG A 141 4.93 16.24 3.22
CA ARG A 141 4.66 16.12 1.79
C ARG A 141 4.39 14.68 1.43
N VAL A 142 3.30 14.44 0.70
CA VAL A 142 3.01 13.14 0.12
C VAL A 142 3.12 13.26 -1.40
N GLN A 143 3.85 12.34 -2.02
CA GLN A 143 3.99 12.28 -3.47
C GLN A 143 3.80 10.85 -3.95
N LYS A 144 2.98 10.66 -4.99
CA LYS A 144 2.82 9.36 -5.65
C LYS A 144 4.05 9.06 -6.53
N LEU A 145 4.56 7.83 -6.45
CA LEU A 145 5.78 7.39 -7.16
C LEU A 145 5.53 6.85 -8.58
N GLY A 146 4.30 6.96 -9.09
CA GLY A 146 3.93 6.64 -10.48
C GLY A 146 2.49 7.05 -10.80
N GLU A 147 2.20 7.38 -12.06
CA GLU A 147 0.86 7.80 -12.47
C GLU A 147 -0.11 6.64 -12.76
N VAL A 148 -1.40 6.94 -12.67
CA VAL A 148 -2.49 6.13 -13.23
C VAL A 148 -3.21 6.99 -14.24
N ASN A 149 -3.28 6.55 -15.49
CA ASN A 149 -4.50 6.80 -16.25
C ASN A 149 -5.45 5.65 -15.96
N LEU A 150 -6.65 5.99 -15.50
CA LEU A 150 -7.79 5.09 -15.36
C LEU A 150 -8.21 4.61 -16.76
N THR A 151 -7.46 3.70 -17.35
CA THR A 151 -7.99 2.76 -18.33
C THR A 151 -7.78 1.40 -17.71
N LEU A 152 -8.89 0.72 -17.41
CA LEU A 152 -8.94 -0.67 -16.97
C LEU A 152 -7.95 -1.48 -17.81
N SER A 153 -6.73 -1.69 -17.30
CA SER A 153 -5.85 -2.68 -17.90
C SER A 153 -6.37 -4.03 -17.41
N PHE A 154 -7.35 -4.53 -18.15
CA PHE A 154 -7.31 -5.96 -18.40
C PHE A 154 -6.01 -6.16 -19.18
N ASP A 155 -4.88 -6.35 -18.48
CA ASP A 155 -3.55 -6.62 -19.08
C ASP A 155 -3.54 -7.94 -19.90
N ARG A 156 -4.71 -8.52 -20.14
CA ARG A 156 -5.00 -9.60 -21.07
C ARG A 156 -6.31 -9.29 -21.80
N PHE A 157 -6.24 -8.67 -22.98
CA PHE A 157 -7.36 -8.76 -23.91
C PHE A 157 -7.45 -10.21 -24.42
N LEU A 158 -8.64 -10.80 -24.30
CA LEU A 158 -9.05 -11.94 -25.11
C LEU A 158 -9.17 -11.43 -26.56
N VAL A 159 -8.16 -11.64 -27.38
CA VAL A 159 -8.31 -11.43 -28.82
C VAL A 159 -8.92 -12.71 -29.39
N LEU A 160 -10.21 -12.66 -29.69
CA LEU A 160 -10.85 -13.69 -30.49
C LEU A 160 -10.45 -13.46 -31.95
N SER A 161 -9.48 -14.25 -32.45
CA SER A 161 -9.17 -14.27 -33.88
C SER A 161 -10.31 -14.96 -34.63
N PRO A 162 -11.08 -14.26 -35.49
CA PRO A 162 -12.15 -14.88 -36.26
C PRO A 162 -11.64 -15.94 -37.25
N ALA A 163 -10.33 -15.91 -37.56
CA ALA A 163 -9.70 -16.79 -38.55
C ALA A 163 -9.08 -18.06 -37.96
N ALA A 164 -8.82 -18.11 -36.65
CA ALA A 164 -8.03 -19.19 -36.04
C ALA A 164 -8.76 -19.99 -34.96
N ASN A 165 -9.97 -19.59 -34.53
CA ASN A 165 -10.63 -20.22 -33.36
C ASN A 165 -9.71 -20.28 -32.12
N GLU A 166 -8.74 -19.37 -32.04
CA GLU A 166 -7.66 -19.35 -31.07
C GLU A 166 -7.79 -18.09 -30.22
N VAL A 167 -7.84 -18.30 -28.91
CA VAL A 167 -7.79 -17.25 -27.90
C VAL A 167 -6.33 -16.85 -27.71
N THR A 168 -5.96 -15.67 -28.17
CA THR A 168 -4.62 -15.12 -27.94
C THR A 168 -4.67 -14.05 -26.85
N PHE A 169 -3.79 -14.20 -25.86
CA PHE A 169 -3.55 -13.20 -24.82
C PHE A 169 -2.43 -12.29 -25.29
N GLN A 170 -2.72 -11.00 -25.50
CA GLN A 170 -1.70 -10.03 -25.89
C GLN A 170 -1.34 -9.11 -24.72
N ASN A 171 -0.06 -9.09 -24.34
CA ASN A 171 0.47 -8.21 -23.31
C ASN A 171 0.66 -6.81 -23.90
N TYR A 172 0.04 -5.79 -23.30
CA TYR A 172 0.41 -4.40 -23.56
C TYR A 172 1.34 -3.93 -22.43
N PRO A 173 2.45 -3.23 -22.74
CA PRO A 173 3.27 -2.58 -21.73
C PRO A 173 2.51 -1.37 -21.19
N SER A 174 1.59 -1.59 -20.25
CA SER A 174 1.08 -0.53 -19.40
C SER A 174 2.20 -0.13 -18.43
N GLY A 175 2.35 1.17 -18.13
CA GLY A 175 3.14 1.61 -16.98
C GLY A 175 2.58 0.97 -15.72
N LYS A 176 3.05 -0.23 -15.38
CA LYS A 176 2.42 -1.09 -14.40
C LYS A 176 2.53 -0.43 -13.03
N GLN A 177 1.39 -0.12 -12.42
CA GLN A 177 1.33 0.11 -10.98
C GLN A 177 1.86 -1.11 -10.24
N ILE A 178 2.27 -0.93 -8.98
CA ILE A 178 2.57 -2.10 -8.15
C ILE A 178 1.30 -2.93 -7.95
N SER A 179 1.43 -4.24 -7.75
CA SER A 179 0.31 -5.07 -7.28
C SER A 179 -0.24 -4.51 -5.97
N THR A 180 -1.54 -4.66 -5.75
CA THR A 180 -2.22 -4.09 -4.58
C THR A 180 -1.51 -4.54 -3.29
N PRO A 181 -0.82 -3.64 -2.57
CA PRO A 181 0.09 -4.04 -1.51
C PRO A 181 -0.69 -4.39 -0.25
N SER A 182 -0.45 -5.59 0.27
CA SER A 182 -0.82 -5.96 1.65
C SER A 182 0.32 -5.66 2.63
N SER A 183 1.56 -5.59 2.14
CA SER A 183 2.75 -5.23 2.93
C SER A 183 3.81 -4.61 2.03
N ILE A 184 4.66 -3.78 2.61
CA ILE A 184 5.83 -3.17 1.97
C ILE A 184 7.03 -3.47 2.86
N THR A 185 8.16 -3.81 2.27
CA THR A 185 9.42 -4.00 3.00
C THR A 185 10.54 -3.37 2.20
N TYR A 186 11.20 -2.37 2.77
CA TYR A 186 12.39 -1.78 2.18
C TYR A 186 13.57 -2.72 2.45
N LEU A 187 14.31 -3.06 1.40
CA LEU A 187 15.40 -4.03 1.51
C LEU A 187 16.74 -3.32 1.68
N ASP A 188 17.15 -2.54 0.68
CA ASP A 188 18.27 -1.59 0.69
C ASP A 188 18.43 -0.99 -0.73
N ALA A 189 19.20 0.09 -0.88
CA ALA A 189 19.62 0.67 -2.16
C ALA A 189 18.44 0.93 -3.12
N GLY A 190 17.31 1.40 -2.59
CA GLY A 190 16.10 1.65 -3.37
C GLY A 190 15.29 0.40 -3.73
N HIS A 191 15.70 -0.80 -3.31
CA HIS A 191 14.94 -2.03 -3.55
C HIS A 191 13.85 -2.19 -2.51
N VAL A 192 12.65 -2.50 -2.97
CA VAL A 192 11.47 -2.68 -2.13
C VAL A 192 10.77 -3.96 -2.54
N TYR A 193 10.44 -4.79 -1.56
CA TYR A 193 9.53 -5.90 -1.75
C TYR A 193 8.09 -5.45 -1.50
N ILE A 194 7.22 -5.74 -2.47
CA ILE A 194 5.78 -5.49 -2.40
C ILE A 194 5.10 -6.84 -2.21
N GLY A 195 4.66 -7.12 -0.98
CA GLY A 195 3.82 -8.27 -0.71
C GLY A 195 2.39 -7.97 -1.14
N SER A 196 1.82 -8.84 -1.98
CA SER A 196 0.42 -8.72 -2.40
C SER A 196 -0.35 -9.99 -2.09
N HIS A 197 -1.55 -9.83 -1.52
CA HIS A 197 -2.48 -10.94 -1.31
C HIS A 197 -3.36 -11.20 -2.55
N PHE A 198 -3.65 -10.16 -3.34
CA PHE A 198 -4.60 -10.21 -4.45
C PHE A 198 -3.95 -10.23 -5.84
N GLY A 199 -2.63 -10.07 -5.91
CA GLY A 199 -1.84 -10.15 -7.12
C GLY A 199 -0.50 -10.81 -6.87
N ASP A 200 0.31 -10.90 -7.92
CA ASP A 200 1.69 -11.35 -7.81
C ASP A 200 2.47 -10.40 -6.88
N SER A 201 3.28 -10.95 -5.99
CA SER A 201 4.18 -10.11 -5.19
C SER A 201 5.31 -9.62 -6.07
N GLN A 202 5.93 -8.50 -5.74
CA GLN A 202 6.87 -7.84 -6.66
C GLN A 202 8.14 -7.41 -5.94
N LEU A 203 9.28 -7.49 -6.63
CA LEU A 203 10.49 -6.77 -6.28
C LEU A 203 10.59 -5.56 -7.20
N ILE A 204 10.69 -4.37 -6.62
CA ILE A 204 10.81 -3.12 -7.38
C ILE A 204 12.09 -2.39 -6.98
N SER A 205 12.53 -1.49 -7.85
CA SER A 205 13.57 -0.49 -7.57
C SER A 205 12.99 0.90 -7.71
N LEU A 206 13.16 1.70 -6.67
CA LEU A 206 12.84 3.13 -6.64
C LEU A 206 13.96 3.90 -7.33
N ARG A 207 13.57 4.79 -8.25
CA ARG A 207 14.48 5.68 -8.97
C ARG A 207 14.37 7.09 -8.43
N THR A 208 15.48 7.84 -8.51
CA THR A 208 15.50 9.29 -8.26
C THR A 208 15.18 10.10 -9.52
N THR A 209 15.38 9.50 -10.69
CA THR A 209 15.02 10.05 -12.00
C THR A 209 13.83 9.27 -12.57
N PRO A 210 12.79 9.95 -13.08
CA PRO A 210 11.64 9.27 -13.61
C PRO A 210 11.98 8.59 -14.94
N ILE A 211 11.40 7.41 -15.17
CA ILE A 211 11.33 6.74 -16.46
C ILE A 211 10.00 7.10 -17.14
N LEU A 212 10.02 7.27 -18.47
CA LEU A 212 8.79 7.49 -19.23
C LEU A 212 8.15 6.13 -19.52
N VAL A 213 6.92 5.94 -19.05
CA VAL A 213 6.15 4.73 -19.30
C VAL A 213 4.95 5.03 -20.19
N PRO A 214 4.57 4.13 -21.12
CA PRO A 214 3.37 4.29 -21.92
C PRO A 214 2.12 4.34 -21.02
N SER A 215 1.22 5.26 -21.34
CA SER A 215 -0.07 5.45 -20.71
C SER A 215 -1.15 5.43 -21.79
N PHE A 216 -2.23 4.70 -21.53
CA PHE A 216 -3.35 4.56 -22.45
C PHE A 216 -4.58 5.24 -21.84
N THR A 217 -5.19 6.15 -22.58
CA THR A 217 -6.50 6.73 -22.27
C THR A 217 -7.48 6.34 -23.36
N SER A 218 -8.44 5.47 -23.06
CA SER A 218 -9.54 5.18 -23.99
C SER A 218 -10.70 6.13 -23.70
N ILE A 219 -10.64 7.32 -24.28
CA ILE A 219 -11.77 8.27 -24.28
C ILE A 219 -12.17 8.44 -25.76
N SER A 220 -13.15 7.62 -26.18
CA SER A 220 -13.62 7.43 -27.57
C SER A 220 -12.76 6.49 -28.43
N SER A 221 -13.26 6.13 -29.62
CA SER A 221 -12.71 5.14 -30.58
C SER A 221 -11.30 5.45 -31.13
N THR A 222 -10.60 6.42 -30.56
CA THR A 222 -9.22 6.80 -30.86
C THR A 222 -8.33 6.54 -29.65
N THR A 223 -7.39 5.62 -29.81
CA THR A 223 -6.35 5.34 -28.81
C THR A 223 -5.23 6.36 -28.93
N THR A 224 -5.08 7.25 -27.95
CA THR A 224 -3.89 8.11 -27.84
C THR A 224 -2.90 7.49 -26.86
N THR A 225 -1.67 7.26 -27.32
CA THR A 225 -0.54 6.86 -26.46
C THR A 225 0.13 8.12 -25.93
N THR A 226 0.01 8.36 -24.63
CA THR A 226 0.78 9.39 -23.94
C THR A 226 1.89 8.70 -23.14
N THR A 227 2.96 9.42 -22.81
CA THR A 227 3.98 8.92 -21.89
C THR A 227 3.88 9.67 -20.58
N VAL A 228 4.00 8.96 -19.46
CA VAL A 228 3.91 9.52 -18.11
C VAL A 228 5.16 9.17 -17.30
N PRO A 229 5.62 10.05 -16.40
CA PRO A 229 6.78 9.76 -15.56
C PRO A 229 6.43 8.73 -14.47
N SER A 230 7.32 7.75 -14.27
CA SER A 230 7.27 6.79 -13.16
C SER A 230 8.62 6.72 -12.46
N TYR A 231 8.62 6.65 -11.13
CA TYR A 231 9.83 6.44 -10.32
C TYR A 231 9.99 4.98 -9.91
N ILE A 232 9.11 4.09 -10.37
CA ILE A 232 9.08 2.68 -10.02
C ILE A 232 9.57 1.86 -11.21
N ASN A 233 10.58 1.03 -10.97
CA ASN A 233 11.06 0.03 -11.91
C ASN A 233 10.78 -1.38 -11.38
N LEU A 234 9.92 -2.12 -12.06
CA LEU A 234 9.64 -3.52 -11.72
C LEU A 234 10.85 -4.40 -12.08
N LEU A 235 11.37 -5.14 -11.11
CA LEU A 235 12.52 -6.03 -11.30
C LEU A 235 12.10 -7.50 -11.44
N GLN A 236 11.15 -7.94 -10.61
CA GLN A 236 10.71 -9.32 -10.59
C GLN A 236 9.27 -9.42 -10.07
N GLU A 237 8.55 -10.42 -10.55
CA GLU A 237 7.24 -10.83 -10.04
C GLU A 237 7.33 -12.25 -9.46
N PHE A 238 6.60 -12.47 -8.37
CA PHE A 238 6.48 -13.75 -7.68
C PHE A 238 5.02 -14.17 -7.78
N THR A 239 4.78 -15.27 -8.50
CA THR A 239 3.42 -15.74 -8.79
C THR A 239 2.63 -15.99 -7.52
N ASN A 240 1.43 -15.43 -7.47
CA ASN A 240 0.44 -15.66 -6.44
C ASN A 240 -0.87 -16.10 -7.09
N LEU A 241 -1.40 -17.23 -6.66
CA LEU A 241 -2.69 -17.74 -7.14
C LEU A 241 -3.86 -17.23 -6.28
N ALA A 242 -3.59 -16.64 -5.13
CA ALA A 242 -4.62 -16.22 -4.20
C ALA A 242 -5.29 -14.89 -4.61
N PRO A 243 -6.56 -14.70 -4.19
CA PRO A 243 -7.52 -15.76 -3.89
C PRO A 243 -7.90 -16.51 -5.17
N ILE A 244 -8.06 -17.83 -5.10
CA ILE A 244 -8.75 -18.60 -6.16
C ILE A 244 -10.24 -18.48 -5.87
N LEU A 245 -10.96 -17.79 -6.75
CA LEU A 245 -12.41 -17.59 -6.62
C LEU A 245 -13.20 -18.78 -7.18
N ASP A 246 -12.73 -19.34 -8.29
CA ASP A 246 -13.31 -20.51 -8.96
C ASP A 246 -12.26 -21.19 -9.84
N PHE A 247 -12.45 -22.46 -10.18
CA PHE A 247 -11.57 -23.19 -11.10
C PHE A 247 -12.28 -24.32 -11.84
N VAL A 248 -11.73 -24.71 -12.99
CA VAL A 248 -12.15 -25.87 -13.77
C VAL A 248 -10.94 -26.74 -14.11
N VAL A 249 -11.15 -28.05 -14.18
CA VAL A 249 -10.14 -29.00 -14.66
C VAL A 249 -10.43 -29.31 -16.13
N THR A 250 -9.41 -29.22 -16.98
CA THR A 250 -9.51 -29.53 -18.41
C THR A 250 -8.44 -30.53 -18.80
N GLU A 251 -8.72 -31.34 -19.82
CA GLU A 251 -7.74 -32.25 -20.42
C GLU A 251 -7.34 -31.69 -21.80
N PRO A 252 -6.05 -31.59 -22.12
CA PRO A 252 -5.63 -31.18 -23.46
C PRO A 252 -6.02 -32.24 -24.50
N GLU A 253 -6.38 -31.80 -25.71
CA GLU A 253 -7.00 -32.61 -26.77
C GLU A 253 -6.21 -33.86 -27.20
N GLN A 254 -4.92 -33.94 -26.90
CA GLN A 254 -4.03 -35.02 -27.35
C GLN A 254 -3.55 -35.95 -26.22
N GLY A 255 -4.40 -36.23 -25.22
CA GLY A 255 -4.13 -37.26 -24.20
C GLY A 255 -3.06 -36.87 -23.17
N GLY A 256 -2.97 -35.57 -22.85
CA GLY A 256 -2.01 -35.05 -21.87
C GLY A 256 -2.53 -35.06 -20.43
N GLN A 257 -1.64 -34.74 -19.50
CA GLN A 257 -1.99 -34.58 -18.10
C GLN A 257 -2.99 -33.43 -17.91
N GLY A 258 -4.05 -33.67 -17.14
CA GLY A 258 -5.07 -32.66 -16.84
C GLY A 258 -4.47 -31.38 -16.24
N MET A 259 -5.07 -30.26 -16.57
CA MET A 259 -4.67 -28.93 -16.12
C MET A 259 -5.82 -28.22 -15.40
N VAL A 260 -5.49 -27.33 -14.48
CA VAL A 260 -6.45 -26.49 -13.77
C VAL A 260 -6.43 -25.10 -14.39
N VAL A 261 -7.59 -24.57 -14.75
CA VAL A 261 -7.78 -23.17 -15.12
C VAL A 261 -8.52 -22.48 -13.98
N ALA A 262 -7.90 -21.49 -13.34
CA ALA A 262 -8.40 -20.84 -12.13
C ALA A 262 -8.59 -19.34 -12.32
N CYS A 263 -9.70 -18.81 -11.79
CA CYS A 263 -9.95 -17.38 -11.59
C CYS A 263 -9.24 -16.93 -10.31
N CYS A 264 -8.13 -16.20 -10.46
CA CYS A 264 -7.24 -15.80 -9.38
C CYS A 264 -7.24 -14.28 -9.18
N GLY A 265 -6.88 -13.82 -7.98
CA GLY A 265 -6.69 -12.41 -7.69
C GLY A 265 -8.00 -11.63 -7.49
N ALA A 266 -7.90 -10.31 -7.34
CA ALA A 266 -9.05 -9.42 -7.21
C ALA A 266 -8.75 -8.00 -7.71
N GLY A 267 -9.80 -7.23 -8.01
CA GLY A 267 -9.66 -5.84 -8.46
C GLY A 267 -8.82 -5.75 -9.73
N LYS A 268 -7.84 -4.82 -9.74
CA LYS A 268 -6.92 -4.65 -10.87
C LYS A 268 -5.94 -5.82 -11.05
N ASP A 269 -5.77 -6.67 -10.05
CA ASP A 269 -4.83 -7.79 -10.06
C ASP A 269 -5.51 -9.14 -10.40
N GLY A 270 -6.79 -9.11 -10.80
CA GLY A 270 -7.53 -10.29 -11.24
C GLY A 270 -6.95 -10.92 -12.50
N THR A 271 -6.70 -12.23 -12.48
CA THR A 271 -6.06 -12.98 -13.58
C THR A 271 -6.63 -14.39 -13.73
N LEU A 272 -6.61 -14.93 -14.95
CA LEU A 272 -6.75 -16.39 -15.16
C LEU A 272 -5.37 -17.05 -15.07
N ARG A 273 -5.26 -18.13 -14.30
CA ARG A 273 -4.01 -18.89 -14.14
C ARG A 273 -4.25 -20.33 -14.56
N VAL A 274 -3.31 -20.87 -15.31
CA VAL A 274 -3.31 -22.27 -15.73
C VAL A 274 -2.24 -23.01 -14.95
N VAL A 275 -2.64 -23.99 -14.15
CA VAL A 275 -1.75 -24.82 -13.35
C VAL A 275 -1.72 -26.21 -13.96
N ARG A 276 -0.53 -26.64 -14.37
CA ARG A 276 -0.27 -27.98 -14.88
C ARG A 276 0.73 -28.66 -13.97
N ASN A 277 0.62 -29.98 -13.85
CA ASN A 277 1.66 -30.77 -13.20
C ASN A 277 2.78 -31.03 -14.23
N GLY A 278 4.04 -30.91 -13.81
CA GLY A 278 5.22 -31.07 -14.66
C GLY A 278 6.33 -30.06 -14.36
N VAL A 279 7.57 -30.46 -14.69
CA VAL A 279 8.76 -29.60 -14.61
C VAL A 279 9.10 -29.14 -16.01
N GLN A 280 9.20 -27.83 -16.21
CA GLN A 280 9.75 -27.27 -17.45
C GLN A 280 11.27 -27.27 -17.32
N VAL A 281 11.94 -28.19 -18.01
CA VAL A 281 13.40 -28.15 -18.17
C VAL A 281 13.68 -27.06 -19.20
N GLY A 282 14.27 -25.94 -18.77
CA GLY A 282 14.70 -24.88 -19.67
C GLY A 282 15.94 -25.32 -20.45
N GLU A 283 15.95 -25.08 -21.76
CA GLU A 283 17.18 -24.97 -22.54
C GLU A 283 17.82 -23.59 -22.32
#